data_AF-A0A4S4E182-F1
#
_entry.id   AF-A0A4S4E182-F1
#
_cell.length_a   1.000
_cell.length_b   1.000
_cell.length_c   1.000
_cell.angle_alpha   90.00
_cell.angle_beta   90.00
_cell.angle_gamma   90.00
#
_symmetry.space_group_name_H-M   'P 1'
#
loop_
_entity.id
_entity.type
_entity.pdbx_description
1 polymer ?
#
loop_
_entity_poly.entity_id
_entity_poly.type
_entity_poly.pdbx_seq_one_letter_code
_entity_poly.pdbx_strand_id
1 'polypeptide(L)'
;MAKTSGFFSPTVPGLRKTIPPSIGMCRSVYFSGEGISKGVFCSSTIEGSEKLGSGVSPSESRVPSSAIAIESLLFKAILIWGSFVFHLIEYCCKESLTALAVEAAQKALEMAEVDPDDVDLVLLCTSTPEDLFGSAPQIQKALGCKGNPLAYDITAACSGFLLGLVSAACYIRGGGFNNVLVIGADALSRYVDWTDRGTCILFGDAAGAVVVQSAHRWKGCEILHSLCFVFQVMTASAFLFSHFFGLLKIQKSVARDLWKMMLYGFSEEDGLFGFDLHSDGDGQRHLNASTMNENEADLGLGSNGSVLGFPPKRSSYSCIQMNGKEVFRFVVRYVPQSIESALEKAGLSGSSIDWLLLHQANRRIIDAVATRLEVPPERVISNLANYGNTSAASIPLALDEAVRSGKVKSGHMIAAAGFGAGLTWGSAIVRWG
;
A
#
# COMPACT_ATOMS: atom_id res chain seq x y z
N MET A 1 43.87 11.58 -30.62
CA MET A 1 44.96 11.31 -29.65
C MET A 1 44.36 11.33 -28.24
N ALA A 2 45.01 10.74 -27.24
CA ALA A 2 44.40 10.44 -25.92
C ALA A 2 45.29 10.86 -24.73
N LYS A 3 44.67 11.02 -23.54
CA LYS A 3 45.15 10.86 -22.14
C LYS A 3 44.22 11.67 -21.18
N THR A 4 43.57 11.12 -20.14
CA THR A 4 44.02 10.65 -18.79
C THR A 4 44.65 11.78 -17.93
N SER A 5 44.46 11.90 -16.60
CA SER A 5 43.65 11.19 -15.57
C SER A 5 43.89 11.85 -14.19
N GLY A 6 43.03 11.63 -13.16
CA GLY A 6 43.37 12.03 -11.78
C GLY A 6 42.35 11.60 -10.70
N PHE A 7 42.85 11.07 -9.57
CA PHE A 7 42.13 10.63 -8.37
C PHE A 7 42.77 11.31 -7.14
N PHE A 8 42.04 11.54 -6.03
CA PHE A 8 42.55 11.40 -4.64
C PHE A 8 41.42 11.56 -3.59
N SER A 9 41.66 11.08 -2.36
CA SER A 9 40.77 11.15 -1.18
C SER A 9 41.61 11.01 0.11
N PRO A 10 41.22 11.62 1.24
CA PRO A 10 41.33 10.92 2.55
C PRO A 10 40.23 11.23 3.60
N THR A 11 40.42 10.68 4.81
CA THR A 11 39.44 10.24 5.83
C THR A 11 39.09 11.23 6.98
N VAL A 12 38.11 10.85 7.83
CA VAL A 12 37.52 11.55 9.01
C VAL A 12 38.40 11.54 10.28
N PRO A 13 38.23 12.48 11.25
CA PRO A 13 37.31 12.29 12.42
C PRO A 13 36.62 13.61 12.91
N GLY A 14 35.72 13.67 13.91
CA GLY A 14 34.94 12.62 14.61
C GLY A 14 34.93 12.69 16.17
N LEU A 15 33.97 13.37 16.83
CA LEU A 15 33.72 13.26 18.30
C LEU A 15 32.25 13.60 18.73
N ARG A 16 31.89 13.33 20.01
CA ARG A 16 30.50 13.33 20.57
C ARG A 16 30.19 14.49 21.54
N LYS A 17 28.88 14.83 21.71
CA LYS A 17 28.10 15.12 22.97
C LYS A 17 26.93 16.14 22.71
N THR A 18 25.81 16.24 23.46
CA THR A 18 24.80 15.26 23.97
C THR A 18 23.63 15.99 24.69
N ILE A 19 22.38 15.81 24.20
CA ILE A 19 21.05 15.90 24.89
C ILE A 19 20.51 17.31 25.38
N PRO A 20 19.27 17.49 25.92
CA PRO A 20 18.27 18.50 25.40
C PRO A 20 17.64 19.35 26.55
N PRO A 21 16.30 19.60 26.72
CA PRO A 21 15.14 19.80 25.81
C PRO A 21 14.27 21.05 26.13
N SER A 22 13.16 21.26 25.41
CA SER A 22 11.84 21.61 26.02
C SER A 22 10.68 21.38 25.03
N ILE A 23 9.45 21.21 25.54
CA ILE A 23 8.23 20.81 24.79
C ILE A 23 7.14 21.90 24.88
N GLY A 24 6.29 22.00 23.86
CA GLY A 24 5.03 22.78 23.85
C GLY A 24 3.99 22.10 22.94
N MET A 25 2.70 22.16 23.31
CA MET A 25 1.66 21.21 22.90
C MET A 25 0.24 21.80 23.10
N CYS A 26 -0.75 21.53 22.22
CA CYS A 26 -2.20 21.48 22.53
C CYS A 26 -3.05 20.69 21.47
N ARG A 27 -4.13 19.96 21.86
CA ARG A 27 -5.04 19.12 21.01
C ARG A 27 -6.53 19.08 21.49
N SER A 28 -7.44 18.60 20.63
CA SER A 28 -8.79 17.97 20.87
C SER A 28 -9.25 17.25 19.56
N VAL A 29 -10.27 16.36 19.42
CA VAL A 29 -11.06 15.42 20.27
C VAL A 29 -11.79 14.44 19.29
N TYR A 30 -11.73 13.10 19.37
CA TYR A 30 -12.55 12.09 20.11
C TYR A 30 -14.09 12.09 19.84
N PHE A 31 -14.91 11.00 19.87
CA PHE A 31 -14.85 9.51 19.66
C PHE A 31 -16.31 8.96 19.84
N SER A 32 -16.77 7.69 19.64
CA SER A 32 -16.26 6.37 19.16
C SER A 32 -17.13 5.90 17.95
N GLY A 33 -17.64 4.68 17.68
CA GLY A 33 -17.70 3.31 18.28
C GLY A 33 -18.94 2.53 17.75
N GLU A 34 -19.05 1.20 17.56
CA GLU A 34 -18.20 -0.02 17.71
C GLU A 34 -18.72 -1.12 16.72
N GLY A 35 -18.10 -2.33 16.55
CA GLY A 35 -18.77 -3.41 15.76
C GLY A 35 -18.06 -4.72 15.26
N ILE A 36 -17.21 -5.39 16.05
CA ILE A 36 -16.58 -6.73 15.80
C ILE A 36 -17.56 -7.80 15.24
N SER A 37 -17.28 -8.78 14.35
CA SER A 37 -16.23 -9.20 13.36
C SER A 37 -16.86 -10.37 12.50
N LYS A 38 -16.25 -11.31 11.73
CA LYS A 38 -14.92 -11.81 11.26
C LYS A 38 -15.25 -12.71 10.01
N GLY A 39 -14.52 -12.87 8.90
CA GLY A 39 -13.42 -12.12 8.24
C GLY A 39 -12.49 -13.03 7.37
N VAL A 40 -12.22 -12.64 6.11
CA VAL A 40 -10.87 -12.66 5.47
C VAL A 40 -10.43 -11.19 5.50
N PHE A 41 -9.17 -10.90 5.79
CA PHE A 41 -8.82 -9.67 6.52
C PHE A 41 -8.23 -8.54 5.64
N CYS A 42 -7.88 -7.44 6.33
CA CYS A 42 -6.80 -6.46 6.10
C CYS A 42 -6.69 -5.67 7.44
N SER A 43 -6.20 -4.41 7.54
CA SER A 43 -6.54 -3.55 8.70
C SER A 43 -6.35 -2.02 8.53
N SER A 44 -7.43 -1.28 8.75
CA SER A 44 -7.46 0.12 9.22
C SER A 44 -7.94 0.21 10.68
N THR A 45 -7.83 1.40 11.28
CA THR A 45 -8.19 1.68 12.68
C THR A 45 -9.13 2.87 12.79
N ILE A 46 -9.91 2.91 13.88
CA ILE A 46 -10.76 4.01 14.38
C ILE A 46 -12.22 3.96 13.86
N GLU A 47 -13.12 4.31 14.77
CA GLU A 47 -14.56 4.12 14.71
C GLU A 47 -15.29 5.47 14.56
N GLY A 48 -16.56 5.44 14.14
CA GLY A 48 -17.44 6.61 14.08
C GLY A 48 -18.83 6.33 14.66
N SER A 49 -19.57 7.39 15.01
CA SER A 49 -20.90 7.29 15.62
C SER A 49 -21.83 8.42 15.13
N GLU A 50 -23.11 8.12 14.92
CA GLU A 50 -24.15 9.10 14.55
C GLU A 50 -25.05 9.54 15.73
N LYS A 51 -26.03 10.42 15.44
CA LYS A 51 -26.72 11.30 16.39
C LYS A 51 -28.03 10.72 16.95
N LEU A 52 -28.35 11.09 18.20
CA LEU A 52 -29.62 11.65 18.71
C LEU A 52 -29.41 11.99 20.21
N GLY A 53 -30.06 12.96 20.88
CA GLY A 53 -31.00 14.01 20.49
C GLY A 53 -31.40 14.87 21.72
N SER A 54 -32.08 16.01 21.50
CA SER A 54 -32.84 16.83 22.48
C SER A 54 -32.24 17.21 23.86
N GLY A 55 -31.84 18.49 23.99
CA GLY A 55 -32.64 19.45 24.80
C GLY A 55 -32.23 19.84 26.23
N VAL A 56 -32.63 21.08 26.60
CA VAL A 56 -32.79 21.67 27.95
C VAL A 56 -31.52 22.08 28.75
N SER A 57 -31.28 23.39 28.77
CA SER A 57 -30.56 24.11 29.87
C SER A 57 -31.56 24.49 30.98
N PRO A 58 -31.15 24.82 32.23
CA PRO A 58 -30.61 26.17 32.49
C PRO A 58 -29.63 26.36 33.69
N SER A 59 -28.98 27.53 33.67
CA SER A 59 -28.60 28.40 34.81
C SER A 59 -27.79 27.88 36.01
N GLU A 60 -26.54 28.39 36.07
CA GLU A 60 -25.78 28.88 37.24
C GLU A 60 -26.37 28.78 38.66
N SER A 61 -25.50 28.39 39.61
CA SER A 61 -25.38 29.09 40.91
C SER A 61 -23.90 29.09 41.36
N ARG A 62 -23.53 29.98 42.30
CA ARG A 62 -22.12 30.40 42.54
C ARG A 62 -21.50 29.76 43.78
N VAL A 63 -20.18 29.55 43.75
CA VAL A 63 -19.35 29.21 44.93
C VAL A 63 -18.22 30.25 45.05
N PRO A 64 -17.91 30.79 46.25
CA PRO A 64 -16.95 31.87 46.44
C PRO A 64 -15.49 31.39 46.59
N SER A 65 -14.56 32.34 46.47
CA SER A 65 -13.11 32.11 46.44
C SER A 65 -12.46 31.91 47.82
N SER A 66 -11.70 30.82 47.98
CA SER A 66 -10.42 30.82 48.70
C SER A 66 -9.61 29.58 48.33
N ALA A 67 -8.36 29.78 47.91
CA ALA A 67 -7.43 28.69 47.59
C ALA A 67 -6.53 28.33 48.78
N ILE A 68 -5.64 27.33 48.56
CA ILE A 68 -4.49 26.91 49.39
C ILE A 68 -4.75 25.73 50.37
N ALA A 69 -3.98 24.66 50.13
CA ALA A 69 -3.52 23.62 51.07
C ALA A 69 -4.51 22.58 51.67
N ILE A 70 -5.03 21.66 50.84
CA ILE A 70 -5.12 20.22 51.20
C ILE A 70 -4.69 19.32 50.02
N GLU A 71 -3.47 19.50 49.51
CA GLU A 71 -2.82 18.53 48.62
C GLU A 71 -1.72 17.74 49.36
N SER A 72 -2.09 16.66 50.04
CA SER A 72 -1.10 15.66 50.54
C SER A 72 -1.68 14.29 50.93
N LEU A 73 -3.01 14.16 51.11
CA LEU A 73 -3.62 13.00 51.80
C LEU A 73 -4.50 12.06 50.95
N LEU A 74 -4.66 12.32 49.65
CA LEU A 74 -5.46 11.46 48.74
C LEU A 74 -4.62 10.54 47.83
N PHE A 75 -3.30 10.42 48.07
CA PHE A 75 -2.37 9.68 47.19
C PHE A 75 -2.04 8.23 47.64
N LYS A 76 -2.83 7.63 48.54
CA LYS A 76 -2.58 6.27 49.07
C LYS A 76 -3.80 5.35 49.18
N ALA A 77 -4.93 5.70 48.57
CA ALA A 77 -6.13 4.87 48.56
C ALA A 77 -6.83 4.89 47.19
N ILE A 78 -6.27 4.16 46.22
CA ILE A 78 -6.91 3.38 45.15
C ILE A 78 -5.78 2.61 44.44
N LEU A 79 -5.45 1.47 45.05
CA LEU A 79 -4.93 0.29 44.34
C LEU A 79 -6.00 -0.80 44.52
N ILE A 80 -5.96 -1.82 43.66
CA ILE A 80 -7.01 -2.84 43.46
C ILE A 80 -8.18 -2.30 42.61
N TRP A 81 -8.54 -3.07 41.57
CA TRP A 81 -9.57 -2.85 40.52
C TRP A 81 -9.26 -1.84 39.39
N GLY A 82 -9.35 -2.33 38.14
CA GLY A 82 -9.70 -1.52 36.96
C GLY A 82 -8.61 -0.70 36.28
N SER A 83 -7.70 -1.33 35.53
CA SER A 83 -6.68 -0.63 34.72
C SER A 83 -7.26 0.08 33.48
N PHE A 84 -7.86 1.26 33.65
CA PHE A 84 -8.20 2.19 32.56
C PHE A 84 -7.49 3.54 32.76
N VAL A 85 -6.25 3.63 32.25
CA VAL A 85 -5.49 4.89 32.24
C VAL A 85 -5.85 5.69 30.98
N PHE A 86 -6.74 6.67 31.13
CA PHE A 86 -7.07 7.62 30.06
C PHE A 86 -5.85 8.48 29.70
N HIS A 87 -5.11 8.08 28.66
CA HIS A 87 -4.05 8.89 28.07
C HIS A 87 -4.65 9.97 27.16
N LEU A 88 -4.72 11.20 27.67
CA LEU A 88 -4.85 12.41 26.86
C LEU A 88 -3.54 12.64 26.07
N ILE A 89 -3.40 11.93 24.95
CA ILE A 89 -2.35 12.15 23.95
C ILE A 89 -2.68 13.46 23.20
N GLU A 90 -1.69 14.01 22.52
CA GLU A 90 -1.87 15.13 21.59
C GLU A 90 -1.42 14.78 20.17
N TYR A 91 -2.19 15.22 19.17
CA TYR A 91 -1.91 15.00 17.75
C TYR A 91 -1.07 16.17 17.23
N CYS A 92 0.21 16.15 17.61
CA CYS A 92 1.24 16.85 16.86
C CYS A 92 1.57 16.01 15.62
N CYS A 93 1.41 16.57 14.42
CA CYS A 93 1.67 15.88 13.15
C CYS A 93 3.14 15.44 13.05
N LYS A 94 3.41 14.15 13.37
CA LYS A 94 4.77 13.58 13.52
C LYS A 94 4.90 12.11 13.15
N GLU A 95 3.87 11.48 12.61
CA GLU A 95 3.99 10.12 12.08
C GLU A 95 4.81 10.13 10.79
N SER A 96 5.86 9.31 10.78
CA SER A 96 6.73 9.07 9.62
C SER A 96 5.92 8.28 8.58
N LEU A 97 6.17 8.54 7.30
CA LEU A 97 5.55 7.75 6.23
C LEU A 97 5.97 6.29 6.31
N THR A 98 7.23 6.02 6.66
CA THR A 98 7.74 4.68 6.99
C THR A 98 6.99 4.08 8.19
N ALA A 99 6.61 4.87 9.21
CA ALA A 99 5.82 4.36 10.34
C ALA A 99 4.39 3.97 9.95
N LEU A 100 3.69 4.82 9.18
CA LEU A 100 2.36 4.50 8.62
C LEU A 100 2.42 3.23 7.74
N ALA A 101 3.45 3.13 6.90
CA ALA A 101 3.68 2.01 6.02
C ALA A 101 4.01 0.71 6.78
N VAL A 102 4.76 0.78 7.90
CA VAL A 102 4.97 -0.35 8.81
C VAL A 102 3.68 -0.78 9.47
N GLU A 103 2.87 0.15 9.99
CA GLU A 103 1.59 -0.21 10.62
C GLU A 103 0.67 -0.92 9.63
N ALA A 104 0.46 -0.34 8.45
CA ALA A 104 -0.33 -0.94 7.36
C ALA A 104 0.21 -2.32 6.92
N ALA A 105 1.54 -2.51 6.91
CA ALA A 105 2.16 -3.78 6.57
C ALA A 105 2.00 -4.85 7.66
N GLN A 106 2.20 -4.53 8.94
CA GLN A 106 1.96 -5.45 10.06
C GLN A 106 0.52 -5.97 10.01
N LYS A 107 -0.41 -5.04 9.82
CA LYS A 107 -1.84 -5.27 9.63
C LYS A 107 -2.20 -6.17 8.44
N ALA A 108 -1.50 -6.03 7.31
CA ALA A 108 -1.68 -6.89 6.15
C ALA A 108 -1.08 -8.31 6.35
N LEU A 109 -0.02 -8.44 7.15
CA LEU A 109 0.58 -9.73 7.52
C LEU A 109 -0.26 -10.47 8.57
N GLU A 110 -0.77 -9.76 9.58
CA GLU A 110 -1.80 -10.23 10.52
C GLU A 110 -3.05 -10.70 9.79
N MET A 111 -3.44 -9.99 8.72
CA MET A 111 -4.49 -10.44 7.80
C MET A 111 -4.14 -11.77 7.14
N ALA A 112 -2.94 -11.83 6.55
CA ALA A 112 -2.42 -12.94 5.76
C ALA A 112 -2.33 -14.28 6.53
N GLU A 113 -2.31 -14.21 7.86
CA GLU A 113 -1.74 -15.24 8.73
C GLU A 113 -0.29 -15.60 8.29
N VAL A 114 0.46 -14.59 7.83
CA VAL A 114 1.85 -14.70 7.31
C VAL A 114 2.83 -14.12 8.33
N ASP A 115 3.82 -14.91 8.76
CA ASP A 115 4.91 -14.43 9.61
C ASP A 115 5.85 -13.49 8.80
N PRO A 116 6.37 -12.40 9.38
CA PRO A 116 7.37 -11.55 8.74
C PRO A 116 8.62 -12.29 8.20
N ASP A 117 8.97 -13.47 8.72
CA ASP A 117 10.05 -14.31 8.19
C ASP A 117 9.68 -15.10 6.93
N ASP A 118 8.40 -15.32 6.65
CA ASP A 118 7.89 -16.01 5.44
C ASP A 118 7.65 -15.02 4.27
N VAL A 119 7.94 -13.72 4.43
CA VAL A 119 7.86 -12.70 3.36
C VAL A 119 9.09 -12.81 2.45
N ASP A 120 8.89 -12.94 1.13
CA ASP A 120 9.98 -13.06 0.14
C ASP A 120 10.39 -11.70 -0.48
N LEU A 121 9.47 -10.73 -0.54
CA LEU A 121 9.65 -9.42 -1.20
C LEU A 121 8.77 -8.33 -0.57
N VAL A 122 9.31 -7.12 -0.43
CA VAL A 122 8.60 -5.90 0.02
C VAL A 122 8.67 -4.80 -1.04
N LEU A 123 7.51 -4.36 -1.53
CA LEU A 123 7.38 -3.29 -2.52
C LEU A 123 6.71 -2.05 -1.90
N LEU A 124 7.46 -0.96 -1.72
CA LEU A 124 6.90 0.32 -1.26
C LEU A 124 6.57 1.23 -2.43
N CYS A 125 5.29 1.33 -2.77
CA CYS A 125 4.80 2.23 -3.79
C CYS A 125 4.58 3.62 -3.19
N THR A 126 5.47 4.55 -3.47
CA THR A 126 5.45 5.92 -2.93
C THR A 126 6.02 6.92 -3.93
N SER A 127 5.63 8.19 -3.82
CA SER A 127 6.28 9.33 -4.48
C SER A 127 6.69 10.42 -3.49
N THR A 128 6.68 10.10 -2.20
CA THR A 128 7.09 10.98 -1.09
C THR A 128 8.03 10.28 -0.09
N PRO A 129 9.06 9.53 -0.57
CA PRO A 129 9.94 8.74 0.30
C PRO A 129 10.72 9.62 1.29
N GLU A 130 11.01 9.06 2.47
CA GLU A 130 11.75 9.78 3.52
C GLU A 130 13.27 9.61 3.42
N ASP A 131 13.73 8.69 2.57
CA ASP A 131 15.14 8.48 2.20
C ASP A 131 15.30 8.45 0.66
N LEU A 132 16.38 9.03 0.14
CA LEU A 132 16.70 9.09 -1.28
C LEU A 132 16.98 7.69 -1.89
N PHE A 133 17.42 6.73 -1.07
CA PHE A 133 17.68 5.36 -1.48
C PHE A 133 16.49 4.41 -1.26
N GLY A 134 15.32 4.96 -0.91
CA GLY A 134 14.10 4.22 -0.67
C GLY A 134 13.90 3.83 0.80
N SER A 135 12.64 3.64 1.18
CA SER A 135 12.22 3.39 2.57
C SER A 135 11.80 1.93 2.81
N ALA A 136 11.57 1.12 1.76
CA ALA A 136 11.19 -0.29 1.90
C ALA A 136 12.16 -1.14 2.75
N PRO A 137 13.51 -1.00 2.68
CA PRO A 137 14.42 -1.72 3.57
C PRO A 137 14.26 -1.33 5.06
N GLN A 138 13.82 -0.10 5.33
CA GLN A 138 13.52 0.38 6.69
C GLN A 138 12.25 -0.29 7.21
N ILE A 139 11.21 -0.39 6.38
CA ILE A 139 9.97 -1.12 6.67
C ILE A 139 10.28 -2.61 6.93
N GLN A 140 10.97 -3.26 6.00
CA GLN A 140 11.42 -4.65 6.08
C GLN A 140 12.20 -4.93 7.38
N LYS A 141 13.01 -3.96 7.84
CA LYS A 141 13.70 -4.07 9.13
C LYS A 141 12.78 -3.88 10.35
N ALA A 142 11.81 -2.97 10.27
CA ALA A 142 10.86 -2.68 11.35
C ALA A 142 9.76 -3.75 11.51
N LEU A 143 9.42 -4.47 10.43
CA LEU A 143 8.58 -5.67 10.46
C LEU A 143 9.29 -6.87 11.13
N GLY A 144 10.62 -6.82 11.27
CA GLY A 144 11.39 -7.85 11.95
C GLY A 144 11.82 -9.03 11.07
N CYS A 145 11.60 -8.98 9.75
CA CYS A 145 11.90 -10.04 8.77
C CYS A 145 13.36 -10.52 8.88
N LYS A 146 13.60 -11.70 9.48
CA LYS A 146 14.96 -12.21 9.78
C LYS A 146 15.68 -12.75 8.54
N GLY A 147 14.94 -13.20 7.54
CA GLY A 147 15.47 -13.68 6.25
C GLY A 147 16.15 -12.59 5.41
N ASN A 148 15.91 -11.30 5.70
CA ASN A 148 16.29 -10.15 4.88
C ASN A 148 15.81 -10.27 3.42
N PRO A 149 14.48 -10.37 3.19
CA PRO A 149 13.92 -10.40 1.84
C PRO A 149 14.27 -9.14 1.05
N LEU A 150 14.16 -9.24 -0.28
CA LEU A 150 14.37 -8.10 -1.17
C LEU A 150 13.35 -7.00 -0.84
N ALA A 151 13.80 -5.75 -0.74
CA ALA A 151 12.96 -4.61 -0.42
C ALA A 151 13.37 -3.38 -1.24
N TYR A 152 12.45 -2.77 -1.96
CA TYR A 152 12.69 -1.54 -2.72
C TYR A 152 11.42 -0.72 -2.99
N ASP A 153 11.61 0.53 -3.44
CA ASP A 153 10.54 1.50 -3.65
C ASP A 153 10.13 1.58 -5.14
N ILE A 154 8.85 1.83 -5.41
CA ILE A 154 8.26 2.01 -6.76
C ILE A 154 7.61 3.39 -6.85
N THR A 155 8.23 4.28 -7.64
CA THR A 155 7.76 5.64 -7.87
C THR A 155 7.00 5.77 -9.18
N ALA A 156 5.67 5.71 -9.12
CA ALA A 156 4.77 5.97 -10.26
C ALA A 156 3.51 6.77 -9.84
N ALA A 157 3.68 7.73 -8.92
CA ALA A 157 2.62 8.58 -8.38
C ALA A 157 1.40 7.76 -7.88
N CYS A 158 0.20 8.31 -8.01
CA CYS A 158 -1.05 7.67 -7.63
C CYS A 158 -1.36 6.35 -8.36
N SER A 159 -0.62 5.99 -9.43
CA SER A 159 -0.73 4.68 -10.09
C SER A 159 0.17 3.61 -9.43
N GLY A 160 1.10 4.02 -8.56
CA GLY A 160 2.18 3.20 -8.03
C GLY A 160 1.74 1.89 -7.38
N PHE A 161 0.73 1.93 -6.51
CA PHE A 161 0.24 0.69 -5.88
C PHE A 161 -0.26 -0.34 -6.88
N LEU A 162 -0.96 0.09 -7.94
CA LEU A 162 -1.46 -0.83 -8.97
C LEU A 162 -0.29 -1.43 -9.77
N LEU A 163 0.74 -0.62 -10.07
CA LEU A 163 1.97 -1.09 -10.70
C LEU A 163 2.72 -2.09 -9.80
N GLY A 164 2.75 -1.86 -8.49
CA GLY A 164 3.31 -2.78 -7.49
C GLY A 164 2.52 -4.09 -7.37
N LEU A 165 1.19 -4.02 -7.39
CA LEU A 165 0.29 -5.19 -7.36
C LEU A 165 0.50 -6.09 -8.59
N VAL A 166 0.55 -5.50 -9.79
CA VAL A 166 0.85 -6.24 -11.03
C VAL A 166 2.29 -6.79 -11.00
N SER A 167 3.25 -6.00 -10.51
CA SER A 167 4.65 -6.44 -10.37
C SER A 167 4.79 -7.63 -9.43
N ALA A 168 4.11 -7.63 -8.28
CA ALA A 168 4.07 -8.74 -7.33
C ALA A 168 3.53 -10.04 -7.96
N ALA A 169 2.42 -9.95 -8.70
CA ALA A 169 1.89 -11.09 -9.44
C ALA A 169 2.86 -11.59 -10.53
N CYS A 170 3.56 -10.68 -11.22
CA CYS A 170 4.62 -11.04 -12.17
C CYS A 170 5.84 -11.71 -11.51
N TYR A 171 6.25 -11.28 -10.31
CA TYR A 171 7.32 -11.95 -9.54
C TYR A 171 6.92 -13.36 -9.10
N ILE A 172 5.68 -13.53 -8.63
CA ILE A 172 5.14 -14.84 -8.25
C ILE A 172 5.06 -15.77 -9.48
N ARG A 173 4.50 -15.30 -10.60
CA ARG A 173 4.41 -16.08 -11.85
C ARG A 173 5.77 -16.37 -12.50
N GLY A 174 6.76 -15.50 -12.30
CA GLY A 174 8.15 -15.72 -12.74
C GLY A 174 8.87 -16.82 -11.94
N GLY A 175 8.35 -17.18 -10.77
CA GLY A 175 8.93 -18.15 -9.85
C GLY A 175 9.99 -17.53 -8.94
N GLY A 176 10.11 -18.09 -7.73
CA GLY A 176 11.07 -17.65 -6.71
C GLY A 176 10.50 -16.76 -5.61
N PHE A 177 9.27 -16.26 -5.77
CA PHE A 177 8.53 -15.51 -4.75
C PHE A 177 7.17 -16.16 -4.49
N ASN A 178 6.80 -16.27 -3.21
CA ASN A 178 5.56 -16.88 -2.73
C ASN A 178 4.70 -15.84 -2.01
N ASN A 179 5.28 -15.06 -1.10
CA ASN A 179 4.61 -14.00 -0.33
C ASN A 179 5.24 -12.64 -0.65
N VAL A 180 4.52 -11.80 -1.38
CA VAL A 180 4.96 -10.44 -1.75
C VAL A 180 4.10 -9.40 -1.02
N LEU A 181 4.72 -8.61 -0.16
CA LEU A 181 4.08 -7.50 0.54
C LEU A 181 4.10 -6.25 -0.34
N VAL A 182 2.93 -5.75 -0.73
CA VAL A 182 2.77 -4.54 -1.56
C VAL A 182 2.13 -3.44 -0.72
N ILE A 183 2.83 -2.32 -0.56
CA ILE A 183 2.40 -1.19 0.26
C ILE A 183 2.21 0.01 -0.66
N GLY A 184 1.06 0.69 -0.58
CA GLY A 184 0.87 2.03 -1.12
C GLY A 184 0.93 3.04 0.01
N ALA A 185 1.86 4.00 -0.05
CA ALA A 185 2.03 5.00 1.01
C ALA A 185 2.47 6.34 0.43
N ASP A 186 1.78 7.42 0.79
CA ASP A 186 2.22 8.78 0.46
C ASP A 186 1.84 9.79 1.56
N ALA A 187 2.69 10.81 1.71
CA ALA A 187 2.48 11.98 2.56
C ALA A 187 2.48 13.27 1.72
N LEU A 188 1.47 13.43 0.85
CA LEU A 188 1.38 14.55 -0.09
C LEU A 188 1.09 15.90 0.58
N SER A 189 0.60 15.95 1.83
CA SER A 189 0.39 17.20 2.60
C SER A 189 1.65 18.06 2.70
N ARG A 190 2.83 17.40 2.65
CA ARG A 190 4.17 17.98 2.68
C ARG A 190 4.55 18.74 1.40
N TYR A 191 3.80 18.53 0.32
CA TYR A 191 4.02 19.09 -1.03
C TYR A 191 2.81 19.90 -1.52
N VAL A 192 1.91 20.30 -0.62
CA VAL A 192 0.73 21.11 -0.91
C VAL A 192 1.02 22.59 -0.67
N ASP A 193 0.60 23.45 -1.62
CA ASP A 193 0.49 24.88 -1.37
C ASP A 193 -0.81 25.14 -0.61
N TRP A 194 -0.69 25.38 0.71
CA TRP A 194 -1.82 25.63 1.59
C TRP A 194 -2.59 26.93 1.28
N THR A 195 -2.05 27.80 0.41
CA THR A 195 -2.75 28.98 -0.12
C THR A 195 -3.55 28.68 -1.39
N ASP A 196 -3.18 27.63 -2.16
CA ASP A 196 -3.94 27.20 -3.32
C ASP A 196 -5.11 26.27 -2.94
N ARG A 197 -6.31 26.84 -2.93
CA ARG A 197 -7.56 26.08 -2.77
C ARG A 197 -7.79 25.03 -3.88
N GLY A 198 -7.08 25.10 -5.01
CA GLY A 198 -7.12 24.09 -6.07
C GLY A 198 -6.50 22.74 -5.67
N THR A 199 -5.55 22.74 -4.72
CA THR A 199 -4.82 21.55 -4.27
C THR A 199 -4.95 21.27 -2.77
N CYS A 200 -5.00 22.30 -1.91
CA CYS A 200 -4.97 22.09 -0.45
C CYS A 200 -6.22 21.45 0.17
N ILE A 201 -7.31 21.35 -0.59
CA ILE A 201 -8.53 20.63 -0.19
C ILE A 201 -8.60 19.19 -0.74
N LEU A 202 -7.58 18.76 -1.49
CA LEU A 202 -7.61 17.47 -2.20
C LEU A 202 -6.78 16.39 -1.51
N PHE A 203 -5.57 16.69 -1.06
CA PHE A 203 -4.59 15.67 -0.69
C PHE A 203 -4.54 15.37 0.81
N GLY A 204 -4.26 14.11 1.13
CA GLY A 204 -4.07 13.61 2.49
C GLY A 204 -2.91 12.63 2.58
N ASP A 205 -2.52 12.30 3.81
CA ASP A 205 -1.40 11.40 4.10
C ASP A 205 -1.92 10.06 4.62
N ALA A 206 -1.49 8.94 4.04
CA ALA A 206 -1.86 7.60 4.50
C ALA A 206 -0.92 6.50 4.00
N ALA A 207 -1.10 5.30 4.54
CA ALA A 207 -0.60 4.06 3.97
C ALA A 207 -1.69 2.97 3.98
N GLY A 208 -1.60 2.03 3.04
CA GLY A 208 -2.38 0.79 3.00
C GLY A 208 -1.55 -0.31 2.34
N ALA A 209 -1.75 -1.56 2.71
CA ALA A 209 -0.96 -2.67 2.17
C ALA A 209 -1.82 -3.90 1.86
N VAL A 210 -1.30 -4.77 1.01
CA VAL A 210 -1.83 -6.11 0.72
C VAL A 210 -0.67 -7.12 0.69
N VAL A 211 -0.97 -8.37 1.05
CA VAL A 211 -0.06 -9.49 0.79
C VAL A 211 -0.56 -10.22 -0.45
N VAL A 212 0.27 -10.31 -1.47
CA VAL A 212 0.01 -11.11 -2.68
C VAL A 212 0.66 -12.47 -2.49
N GLN A 213 -0.11 -13.54 -2.61
CA GLN A 213 0.35 -14.90 -2.33
C GLN A 213 0.29 -15.81 -3.56
N SER A 214 1.25 -16.73 -3.67
CA SER A 214 1.25 -17.80 -4.68
C SER A 214 0.16 -18.82 -4.38
N ALA A 215 -0.78 -19.00 -5.30
CA ALA A 215 -1.88 -19.97 -5.21
C ALA A 215 -1.43 -21.44 -5.42
N HIS A 216 -0.33 -21.87 -4.79
CA HIS A 216 0.03 -23.26 -4.44
C HIS A 216 1.44 -23.31 -3.81
N ARG A 217 1.60 -24.02 -2.68
CA ARG A 217 2.92 -24.50 -2.21
C ARG A 217 2.89 -25.99 -1.91
N TRP A 218 3.35 -26.81 -2.86
CA TRP A 218 3.54 -28.25 -2.67
C TRP A 218 4.72 -28.53 -1.72
N LYS A 219 4.47 -28.54 -0.40
CA LYS A 219 5.45 -28.98 0.62
C LYS A 219 5.71 -30.50 0.51
N GLY A 220 6.49 -30.91 -0.50
CA GLY A 220 6.96 -32.30 -0.65
C GLY A 220 7.37 -32.79 -2.05
N CYS A 221 7.40 -31.94 -3.09
CA CYS A 221 7.43 -32.42 -4.49
C CYS A 221 8.79 -32.54 -5.19
N GLU A 222 9.93 -32.26 -4.54
CA GLU A 222 11.26 -32.25 -5.21
C GLU A 222 11.62 -33.61 -5.84
N ILE A 223 11.28 -34.71 -5.18
CA ILE A 223 11.48 -36.08 -5.70
C ILE A 223 10.46 -36.39 -6.83
N LEU A 224 9.28 -35.78 -6.80
CA LEU A 224 8.17 -36.08 -7.70
C LEU A 224 8.33 -35.45 -9.09
N HIS A 225 9.06 -34.34 -9.25
CA HIS A 225 9.42 -33.86 -10.60
C HIS A 225 10.33 -34.85 -11.34
N SER A 226 11.33 -35.43 -10.66
CA SER A 226 12.15 -36.51 -11.22
C SER A 226 11.33 -37.78 -11.49
N LEU A 227 10.46 -38.18 -10.56
CA LEU A 227 9.61 -39.37 -10.77
C LEU A 227 8.58 -39.17 -11.90
N CYS A 228 8.01 -37.97 -12.08
CA CYS A 228 7.07 -37.70 -13.16
C CYS A 228 7.76 -37.79 -14.53
N PHE A 229 8.97 -37.24 -14.65
CA PHE A 229 9.80 -37.36 -15.86
C PHE A 229 10.14 -38.83 -16.16
N VAL A 230 10.50 -39.62 -15.14
CA VAL A 230 10.70 -41.07 -15.27
C VAL A 230 9.41 -41.78 -15.68
N PHE A 231 8.26 -41.45 -15.10
CA PHE A 231 6.98 -42.06 -15.45
C PHE A 231 6.53 -41.73 -16.87
N GLN A 232 6.75 -40.51 -17.38
CA GLN A 232 6.46 -40.17 -18.79
C GLN A 232 7.35 -40.96 -19.77
N VAL A 233 8.63 -41.15 -19.45
CA VAL A 233 9.52 -42.03 -20.25
C VAL A 233 9.06 -43.50 -20.20
N MET A 234 8.57 -43.97 -19.04
CA MET A 234 8.03 -45.32 -18.90
C MET A 234 6.68 -45.51 -19.62
N THR A 235 5.78 -44.52 -19.65
CA THR A 235 4.51 -44.64 -20.39
C THR A 235 4.72 -44.66 -21.90
N ALA A 236 5.70 -43.93 -22.42
CA ALA A 236 6.13 -44.04 -23.83
C ALA A 236 6.66 -45.45 -24.19
N SER A 237 7.12 -46.22 -23.20
CA SER A 237 7.63 -47.60 -23.36
C SER A 237 6.58 -48.68 -23.05
N ALA A 238 5.40 -48.32 -22.53
CA ALA A 238 4.45 -49.27 -21.94
C ALA A 238 3.75 -50.19 -22.97
N PHE A 239 3.81 -49.87 -24.26
CA PHE A 239 3.18 -50.68 -25.32
C PHE A 239 3.86 -52.04 -25.57
N LEU A 240 5.02 -52.30 -24.95
CA LEU A 240 5.76 -53.57 -25.05
C LEU A 240 5.72 -54.43 -23.77
N PHE A 241 5.07 -53.99 -22.70
CA PHE A 241 5.18 -54.61 -21.36
C PHE A 241 3.91 -55.33 -20.85
N SER A 242 2.99 -55.71 -21.74
CA SER A 242 1.70 -56.30 -21.39
C SER A 242 1.71 -57.78 -20.97
N HIS A 243 2.89 -58.43 -20.90
CA HIS A 243 2.99 -59.90 -20.78
C HIS A 243 3.70 -60.43 -19.52
N PHE A 244 4.05 -59.58 -18.54
CA PHE A 244 4.68 -60.02 -17.28
C PHE A 244 4.06 -59.35 -16.04
N PHE A 245 4.06 -60.09 -14.93
CA PHE A 245 3.58 -59.74 -13.56
C PHE A 245 2.07 -59.60 -13.30
N GLY A 246 1.43 -60.74 -12.98
CA GLY A 246 0.14 -60.80 -12.27
C GLY A 246 0.24 -60.51 -10.76
N LEU A 247 0.94 -59.43 -10.35
CA LEU A 247 1.37 -59.24 -8.95
C LEU A 247 1.15 -57.83 -8.36
N LEU A 248 0.09 -57.12 -8.76
CA LEU A 248 -0.15 -55.71 -8.36
C LEU A 248 -1.63 -55.41 -7.96
N LYS A 249 -2.01 -55.79 -6.72
CA LYS A 249 -3.21 -55.22 -6.06
C LYS A 249 -2.93 -53.85 -5.42
N ILE A 250 -1.69 -53.57 -5.00
CA ILE A 250 -1.34 -52.38 -4.19
C ILE A 250 -1.34 -51.10 -5.03
N GLN A 251 -0.75 -51.10 -6.24
CA GLN A 251 -0.81 -49.91 -7.11
C GLN A 251 -2.23 -49.51 -7.51
N LYS A 252 -3.22 -50.41 -7.53
CA LYS A 252 -4.61 -50.02 -7.86
C LYS A 252 -5.28 -49.14 -6.80
N SER A 253 -4.74 -49.06 -5.58
CA SER A 253 -5.08 -47.95 -4.67
C SER A 253 -4.21 -46.74 -5.00
N VAL A 254 -2.88 -46.84 -4.84
CA VAL A 254 -1.96 -45.69 -4.96
C VAL A 254 -2.12 -44.92 -6.27
N ALA A 255 -2.24 -45.61 -7.42
CA ALA A 255 -2.49 -44.98 -8.72
C ALA A 255 -3.88 -44.36 -8.83
N ARG A 256 -4.92 -44.95 -8.24
CA ARG A 256 -6.28 -44.35 -8.18
C ARG A 256 -6.31 -43.13 -7.26
N ASP A 257 -5.54 -43.16 -6.18
CA ASP A 257 -5.52 -42.12 -5.18
C ASP A 257 -4.63 -40.94 -5.64
N LEU A 258 -3.55 -41.20 -6.40
CA LEU A 258 -2.83 -40.23 -7.23
C LEU A 258 -3.69 -39.68 -8.38
N TRP A 259 -4.45 -40.53 -9.09
CA TRP A 259 -5.37 -40.09 -10.15
C TRP A 259 -6.51 -39.23 -9.58
N LYS A 260 -6.94 -39.48 -8.34
CA LYS A 260 -7.82 -38.58 -7.59
C LYS A 260 -7.12 -37.27 -7.24
N MET A 261 -5.86 -37.27 -6.78
CA MET A 261 -5.11 -36.02 -6.59
C MET A 261 -5.00 -35.21 -7.90
N MET A 262 -4.79 -35.86 -9.04
CA MET A 262 -4.76 -35.18 -10.34
C MET A 262 -6.13 -34.69 -10.83
N LEU A 263 -7.25 -35.25 -10.35
CA LEU A 263 -8.62 -34.85 -10.74
C LEU A 263 -9.37 -34.00 -9.70
N TYR A 264 -8.91 -33.94 -8.45
CA TYR A 264 -9.55 -33.20 -7.34
C TYR A 264 -8.59 -32.20 -6.67
N GLY A 265 -7.38 -32.00 -7.20
CA GLY A 265 -6.34 -31.13 -6.64
C GLY A 265 -6.11 -29.81 -7.38
N PHE A 266 -6.83 -29.54 -8.47
CA PHE A 266 -6.71 -28.32 -9.27
C PHE A 266 -7.96 -27.45 -9.11
N SER A 267 -7.84 -26.38 -8.33
CA SER A 267 -8.66 -25.17 -8.44
C SER A 267 -7.76 -24.06 -8.99
N GLU A 268 -7.74 -23.90 -10.33
CA GLU A 268 -6.88 -22.95 -11.05
C GLU A 268 -7.38 -21.48 -10.91
N GLU A 269 -7.62 -21.04 -9.68
CA GLU A 269 -8.13 -19.71 -9.36
C GLU A 269 -6.96 -18.72 -9.20
N ASP A 270 -6.41 -18.25 -10.33
CA ASP A 270 -5.43 -17.16 -10.34
C ASP A 270 -6.09 -15.84 -9.88
N GLY A 271 -5.46 -15.12 -8.95
CA GLY A 271 -6.00 -13.88 -8.41
C GLY A 271 -6.00 -12.69 -9.37
N LEU A 272 -5.16 -12.67 -10.41
CA LEU A 272 -5.02 -11.53 -11.34
C LEU A 272 -5.37 -11.94 -12.78
N PHE A 273 -6.64 -11.86 -13.14
CA PHE A 273 -7.17 -12.33 -14.43
C PHE A 273 -6.63 -11.55 -15.64
N GLY A 274 -6.36 -10.26 -15.48
CA GLY A 274 -5.84 -9.42 -16.57
C GLY A 274 -5.38 -8.05 -16.07
N PHE A 275 -4.49 -7.40 -16.82
CA PHE A 275 -4.02 -6.05 -16.52
C PHE A 275 -3.65 -5.25 -17.78
N ASP A 276 -3.54 -3.95 -17.61
CA ASP A 276 -3.20 -3.00 -18.67
C ASP A 276 -2.50 -1.79 -18.04
N LEU A 277 -1.32 -1.41 -18.53
CA LEU A 277 -0.42 -0.43 -17.89
C LEU A 277 0.21 0.48 -18.95
N HIS A 278 0.21 1.79 -18.71
CA HIS A 278 0.62 2.81 -19.69
C HIS A 278 1.29 4.04 -19.05
N SER A 279 2.03 4.77 -19.86
CA SER A 279 2.55 6.09 -19.52
C SER A 279 2.63 7.01 -20.75
N ASP A 280 2.40 8.30 -20.53
CA ASP A 280 2.58 9.36 -21.52
C ASP A 280 3.33 10.53 -20.87
N GLY A 281 4.65 10.58 -21.11
CA GLY A 281 5.55 11.59 -20.55
C GLY A 281 5.24 13.02 -20.98
N ASP A 282 4.51 13.20 -22.08
CA ASP A 282 4.01 14.50 -22.55
C ASP A 282 3.00 15.09 -21.54
N GLY A 283 2.38 14.23 -20.72
CA GLY A 283 1.46 14.58 -19.64
C GLY A 283 2.10 15.23 -18.40
N GLN A 284 3.43 15.20 -18.24
CA GLN A 284 4.14 15.77 -17.08
C GLN A 284 3.78 17.25 -16.83
N ARG A 285 3.57 18.02 -17.90
CA ARG A 285 3.15 19.43 -17.87
C ARG A 285 1.77 19.67 -17.22
N HIS A 286 0.97 18.63 -17.02
CA HIS A 286 -0.38 18.71 -16.46
C HIS A 286 -0.47 18.29 -14.99
N LEU A 287 0.51 17.54 -14.47
CA LEU A 287 0.62 17.19 -13.05
C LEU A 287 2.08 16.87 -12.70
N ASN A 288 2.72 17.72 -11.91
CA ASN A 288 4.11 17.52 -11.45
C ASN A 288 4.42 18.24 -10.13
N ALA A 289 5.50 17.79 -9.48
CA ALA A 289 6.24 18.54 -8.46
C ALA A 289 7.72 18.49 -8.89
N SER A 290 8.20 19.53 -9.55
CA SER A 290 9.58 19.62 -10.06
C SER A 290 10.55 20.03 -8.96
N THR A 291 11.81 19.59 -9.05
CA THR A 291 12.89 20.13 -8.21
C THR A 291 13.01 21.64 -8.44
N MET A 292 13.07 22.42 -7.35
CA MET A 292 13.38 23.83 -7.44
C MET A 292 14.86 23.99 -7.78
N ASN A 293 15.14 24.34 -9.04
CA ASN A 293 16.42 24.93 -9.40
C ASN A 293 16.45 26.34 -8.80
N GLU A 294 17.26 26.55 -7.75
CA GLU A 294 17.81 27.89 -7.56
C GLU A 294 18.64 28.23 -8.80
N ASN A 295 18.55 29.48 -9.29
CA ASN A 295 19.32 29.93 -10.45
C ASN A 295 20.82 29.78 -10.20
N GLU A 296 21.62 29.74 -11.27
CA GLU A 296 23.10 29.73 -11.22
C GLU A 296 23.66 31.08 -10.74
N ALA A 297 23.35 31.45 -9.49
CA ALA A 297 23.77 32.67 -8.82
C ALA A 297 24.71 32.34 -7.64
N ASP A 298 25.85 33.01 -7.60
CA ASP A 298 26.86 32.95 -6.55
C ASP A 298 27.46 31.56 -6.22
N LEU A 299 28.05 30.93 -7.23
CA LEU A 299 29.34 30.21 -7.04
C LEU A 299 30.47 31.22 -6.77
N GLY A 300 30.28 32.07 -5.77
CA GLY A 300 31.27 33.04 -5.34
C GLY A 300 32.43 32.35 -4.62
N LEU A 301 33.67 32.72 -4.99
CA LEU A 301 34.81 32.44 -4.14
C LEU A 301 34.74 33.36 -2.92
N GLY A 302 34.56 32.77 -1.73
CA GLY A 302 34.74 33.50 -0.49
C GLY A 302 36.19 34.01 -0.38
N SER A 303 36.40 35.09 0.37
CA SER A 303 37.71 35.75 0.55
C SER A 303 38.86 34.84 1.00
N ASN A 304 38.53 33.64 1.47
CA ASN A 304 39.44 32.66 2.06
C ASN A 304 39.66 31.43 1.13
N GLY A 305 39.18 31.47 -0.12
CA GLY A 305 39.28 30.36 -1.09
C GLY A 305 38.22 29.26 -0.93
N SER A 306 37.30 29.41 0.02
CA SER A 306 36.14 28.52 0.19
C SER A 306 35.07 28.78 -0.88
N VAL A 307 34.55 27.72 -1.50
CA VAL A 307 33.36 27.79 -2.35
C VAL A 307 32.15 28.19 -1.49
N LEU A 308 31.52 29.32 -1.80
CA LEU A 308 30.22 29.65 -1.23
C LEU A 308 29.18 28.63 -1.74
N GLY A 309 28.32 28.14 -0.83
CA GLY A 309 27.34 27.11 -1.16
C GLY A 309 27.83 25.65 -1.05
N PHE A 310 28.92 25.36 -0.32
CA PHE A 310 29.21 23.99 0.12
C PHE A 310 28.99 23.80 1.65
N PRO A 311 28.29 22.74 2.11
CA PRO A 311 27.56 21.76 1.30
C PRO A 311 26.43 22.43 0.50
N PRO A 312 26.07 21.87 -0.68
CA PRO A 312 24.96 22.40 -1.46
C PRO A 312 23.69 22.47 -0.62
N LYS A 313 22.90 23.53 -0.81
CA LYS A 313 21.55 23.61 -0.25
C LYS A 313 20.78 22.35 -0.63
N ARG A 314 19.97 21.84 0.29
CA ARG A 314 19.12 20.68 0.02
C ARG A 314 18.18 21.02 -1.14
N SER A 315 18.25 20.22 -2.21
CA SER A 315 17.29 20.27 -3.31
C SER A 315 15.88 20.01 -2.77
N SER A 316 15.01 21.02 -2.85
CA SER A 316 13.59 20.91 -2.50
C SER A 316 12.75 20.72 -3.76
N TYR A 317 11.60 20.06 -3.62
CA TYR A 317 10.59 20.02 -4.66
C TYR A 317 9.64 21.22 -4.53
N SER A 318 9.03 21.62 -5.65
CA SER A 318 7.92 22.55 -5.68
C SER A 318 6.64 21.92 -5.13
N CYS A 319 5.69 22.76 -4.70
CA CYS A 319 4.35 22.30 -4.37
C CYS A 319 3.64 21.80 -5.64
N ILE A 320 2.78 20.78 -5.50
CA ILE A 320 2.12 20.06 -6.61
C ILE A 320 1.43 21.05 -7.56
N GLN A 321 1.90 21.11 -8.79
CA GLN A 321 1.28 21.89 -9.87
C GLN A 321 0.33 20.98 -10.67
N MET A 322 -0.95 21.35 -10.76
CA MET A 322 -1.98 20.52 -11.41
C MET A 322 -2.92 21.31 -12.33
N ASN A 323 -2.94 20.96 -13.61
CA ASN A 323 -4.01 21.35 -14.53
C ASN A 323 -5.17 20.33 -14.47
N GLY A 324 -6.02 20.48 -13.45
CA GLY A 324 -7.11 19.54 -13.17
C GLY A 324 -8.12 19.35 -14.32
N LYS A 325 -8.21 20.29 -15.28
CA LYS A 325 -9.08 20.13 -16.46
C LYS A 325 -8.53 19.11 -17.45
N GLU A 326 -7.23 19.18 -17.73
CA GLU A 326 -6.58 18.24 -18.65
C GLU A 326 -6.36 16.87 -18.01
N VAL A 327 -6.03 16.82 -16.72
CA VAL A 327 -6.01 15.56 -15.94
C VAL A 327 -7.40 14.89 -15.97
N PHE A 328 -8.49 15.63 -15.71
CA PHE A 328 -9.85 15.08 -15.81
C PHE A 328 -10.14 14.55 -17.22
N ARG A 329 -9.87 15.34 -18.28
CA ARG A 329 -10.10 14.97 -19.68
C ARG A 329 -9.35 13.70 -20.09
N PHE A 330 -8.11 13.55 -19.59
CA PHE A 330 -7.31 12.35 -19.77
C PHE A 330 -7.94 11.14 -19.06
N VAL A 331 -8.23 11.23 -17.76
CA VAL A 331 -8.71 10.07 -16.97
C VAL A 331 -10.01 9.51 -17.52
N VAL A 332 -11.02 10.36 -17.80
CA VAL A 332 -12.34 9.89 -18.29
C VAL A 332 -12.29 9.31 -19.71
N ARG A 333 -11.17 9.46 -20.42
CA ARG A 333 -10.92 8.80 -21.71
C ARG A 333 -10.17 7.48 -21.52
N TYR A 334 -8.98 7.53 -20.92
CA TYR A 334 -8.02 6.42 -20.97
C TYR A 334 -8.20 5.37 -19.88
N VAL A 335 -8.77 5.69 -18.71
CA VAL A 335 -9.01 4.70 -17.66
C VAL A 335 -10.13 3.71 -18.01
N PRO A 336 -11.29 4.14 -18.56
CA PRO A 336 -12.28 3.20 -19.09
C PRO A 336 -11.69 2.28 -20.17
N GLN A 337 -10.93 2.82 -21.12
CA GLN A 337 -10.27 2.05 -22.18
C GLN A 337 -9.26 1.02 -21.65
N SER A 338 -8.55 1.37 -20.57
CA SER A 338 -7.63 0.45 -19.91
C SER A 338 -8.38 -0.72 -19.26
N ILE A 339 -9.46 -0.44 -18.52
CA ILE A 339 -10.31 -1.45 -17.87
C ILE A 339 -10.97 -2.35 -18.94
N GLU A 340 -11.47 -1.77 -20.02
CA GLU A 340 -12.00 -2.50 -21.19
C GLU A 340 -10.96 -3.47 -21.77
N SER A 341 -9.70 -3.04 -21.91
CA SER A 341 -8.60 -3.91 -22.40
C SER A 341 -8.13 -4.95 -21.38
N ALA A 342 -8.15 -4.65 -20.08
CA ALA A 342 -7.80 -5.62 -19.04
C ALA A 342 -8.87 -6.71 -18.90
N LEU A 343 -10.16 -6.38 -19.10
CA LEU A 343 -11.26 -7.34 -19.22
C LEU A 343 -11.13 -8.21 -20.48
N GLU A 344 -10.81 -7.61 -21.63
CA GLU A 344 -10.60 -8.35 -22.88
C GLU A 344 -9.48 -9.39 -22.75
N LYS A 345 -8.32 -9.01 -22.18
CA LYS A 345 -7.20 -9.92 -21.89
C LYS A 345 -7.55 -11.03 -20.91
N ALA A 346 -8.49 -10.76 -19.98
CA ALA A 346 -9.02 -11.73 -19.03
C ALA A 346 -10.09 -12.65 -19.62
N GLY A 347 -10.60 -12.38 -20.82
CA GLY A 347 -11.76 -13.08 -21.40
C GLY A 347 -13.08 -12.79 -20.67
N LEU A 348 -13.18 -11.65 -19.97
CA LEU A 348 -14.31 -11.27 -19.12
C LEU A 348 -15.13 -10.12 -19.70
N SER A 349 -16.41 -10.04 -19.33
CA SER A 349 -17.31 -8.94 -19.66
C SER A 349 -17.47 -7.98 -18.48
N GLY A 350 -17.77 -6.68 -18.73
CA GLY A 350 -17.97 -5.71 -17.65
C GLY A 350 -19.07 -6.10 -16.65
N SER A 351 -20.05 -6.88 -17.08
CA SER A 351 -21.10 -7.47 -16.23
C SER A 351 -20.61 -8.49 -15.19
N SER A 352 -19.39 -9.01 -15.31
CA SER A 352 -18.77 -9.90 -14.31
C SER A 352 -18.01 -9.13 -13.22
N ILE A 353 -18.08 -7.80 -13.17
CA ILE A 353 -17.48 -6.98 -12.11
C ILE A 353 -18.49 -6.82 -10.96
N ASP A 354 -18.10 -7.25 -9.77
CA ASP A 354 -18.83 -6.95 -8.54
C ASP A 354 -18.50 -5.56 -8.01
N TRP A 355 -17.23 -5.14 -8.13
CA TRP A 355 -16.74 -3.88 -7.56
C TRP A 355 -15.81 -3.10 -8.50
N LEU A 356 -16.06 -1.80 -8.66
CA LEU A 356 -15.15 -0.85 -9.31
C LEU A 356 -14.35 -0.09 -8.24
N LEU A 357 -13.03 -0.22 -8.28
CA LEU A 357 -12.09 0.36 -7.30
C LEU A 357 -11.09 1.28 -8.00
N LEU A 358 -11.39 2.57 -8.00
CA LEU A 358 -10.54 3.58 -8.64
C LEU A 358 -9.59 4.25 -7.63
N HIS A 359 -8.47 4.76 -8.12
CA HIS A 359 -7.69 5.76 -7.40
C HIS A 359 -8.61 6.90 -6.94
N GLN A 360 -8.59 7.20 -5.64
CA GLN A 360 -9.47 8.20 -5.01
C GLN A 360 -8.95 9.62 -5.28
N ALA A 361 -8.97 10.05 -6.54
CA ALA A 361 -8.51 11.39 -6.94
C ALA A 361 -9.54 12.49 -6.67
N ASN A 362 -10.77 12.27 -7.12
CA ASN A 362 -11.87 13.23 -7.05
C ASN A 362 -13.21 12.53 -7.33
N ARG A 363 -14.26 12.89 -6.60
CA ARG A 363 -15.58 12.24 -6.74
C ARG A 363 -16.12 12.33 -8.17
N ARG A 364 -15.92 13.47 -8.85
CA ARG A 364 -16.35 13.68 -10.24
C ARG A 364 -15.64 12.78 -11.25
N ILE A 365 -14.40 12.39 -10.98
CA ILE A 365 -13.65 11.45 -11.83
C ILE A 365 -14.23 10.04 -11.62
N ILE A 366 -14.43 9.65 -10.37
CA ILE A 366 -15.00 8.34 -9.99
C ILE A 366 -16.38 8.15 -10.64
N ASP A 367 -17.28 9.13 -10.46
CA ASP A 367 -18.64 9.08 -11.03
C ASP A 367 -18.63 9.05 -12.57
N ALA A 368 -17.75 9.82 -13.21
CA ALA A 368 -17.66 9.86 -14.67
C ALA A 368 -17.12 8.55 -15.27
N VAL A 369 -16.10 7.94 -14.65
CA VAL A 369 -15.55 6.64 -15.07
C VAL A 369 -16.56 5.52 -14.83
N ALA A 370 -17.23 5.50 -13.67
CA ALA A 370 -18.30 4.53 -13.38
C ALA A 370 -19.45 4.63 -14.41
N THR A 371 -19.91 5.85 -14.70
CA THR A 371 -20.95 6.11 -15.71
C THR A 371 -20.53 5.62 -17.10
N ARG A 372 -19.27 5.87 -17.52
CA ARG A 372 -18.76 5.43 -18.83
C ARG A 372 -18.57 3.90 -18.91
N LEU A 373 -18.42 3.20 -17.78
CA LEU A 373 -18.34 1.74 -17.70
C LEU A 373 -19.69 1.08 -17.40
N GLU A 374 -20.78 1.85 -17.33
CA GLU A 374 -22.14 1.39 -16.97
C GLU A 374 -22.20 0.69 -15.58
N VAL A 375 -21.23 0.96 -14.71
CA VAL A 375 -21.19 0.42 -13.33
C VAL A 375 -22.10 1.26 -12.43
N PRO A 376 -23.09 0.66 -11.74
CA PRO A 376 -24.01 1.40 -10.89
C PRO A 376 -23.32 1.88 -9.59
N PRO A 377 -23.71 3.04 -9.02
CA PRO A 377 -22.97 3.69 -7.93
C PRO A 377 -22.74 2.83 -6.68
N GLU A 378 -23.66 1.91 -6.36
CA GLU A 378 -23.56 0.98 -5.24
C GLU A 378 -22.46 -0.09 -5.38
N ARG A 379 -21.95 -0.31 -6.60
CA ARG A 379 -20.78 -1.18 -6.88
C ARG A 379 -19.46 -0.41 -6.91
N VAL A 380 -19.45 0.90 -6.62
CA VAL A 380 -18.25 1.73 -6.66
C VAL A 380 -17.67 1.88 -5.26
N ILE A 381 -16.45 1.36 -5.04
CA ILE A 381 -15.75 1.50 -3.78
C ILE A 381 -15.16 2.93 -3.69
N SER A 382 -15.58 3.68 -2.68
CA SER A 382 -15.04 5.01 -2.41
C SER A 382 -15.13 5.40 -0.93
N ASN A 383 -14.00 5.89 -0.41
CA ASN A 383 -13.82 6.46 0.92
C ASN A 383 -13.26 7.90 0.88
N LEU A 384 -13.19 8.49 -0.33
CA LEU A 384 -12.65 9.82 -0.60
C LEU A 384 -13.15 10.92 0.35
N ALA A 385 -14.39 10.81 0.84
CA ALA A 385 -14.98 11.77 1.77
C ALA A 385 -14.30 11.81 3.15
N ASN A 386 -13.60 10.74 3.54
CA ASN A 386 -12.93 10.59 4.83
C ASN A 386 -11.46 11.03 4.77
N TYR A 387 -10.76 10.72 3.68
CA TYR A 387 -9.30 10.81 3.58
C TYR A 387 -8.77 11.72 2.46
N GLY A 388 -9.63 12.14 1.53
CA GLY A 388 -9.18 12.81 0.31
C GLY A 388 -8.31 11.89 -0.57
N ASN A 389 -7.44 12.53 -1.34
CA ASN A 389 -6.50 11.89 -2.25
C ASN A 389 -5.20 11.54 -1.52
N THR A 390 -5.07 10.27 -1.14
CA THR A 390 -3.88 9.69 -0.50
C THR A 390 -2.92 9.01 -1.49
N SER A 391 -2.95 9.43 -2.77
CA SER A 391 -2.07 8.95 -3.84
C SER A 391 -1.96 7.41 -3.89
N ALA A 392 -0.78 6.81 -3.72
CA ALA A 392 -0.58 5.37 -3.82
C ALA A 392 -1.35 4.59 -2.74
N ALA A 393 -1.60 5.17 -1.56
CA ALA A 393 -2.35 4.53 -0.48
C ALA A 393 -3.86 4.41 -0.76
N SER A 394 -4.40 5.19 -1.70
CA SER A 394 -5.84 5.31 -1.91
C SER A 394 -6.55 4.01 -2.33
N ILE A 395 -5.91 3.19 -3.17
CA ILE A 395 -6.45 1.89 -3.61
C ILE A 395 -6.44 0.86 -2.48
N PRO A 396 -5.31 0.58 -1.79
CA PRO A 396 -5.28 -0.42 -0.72
C PRO A 396 -6.10 0.01 0.51
N LEU A 397 -6.13 1.31 0.85
CA LEU A 397 -6.94 1.82 1.96
C LEU A 397 -8.44 1.62 1.70
N ALA A 398 -8.91 1.96 0.49
CA ALA A 398 -10.31 1.78 0.12
C ALA A 398 -10.69 0.29 -0.04
N LEU A 399 -9.75 -0.56 -0.44
CA LEU A 399 -9.94 -2.01 -0.49
C LEU A 399 -10.06 -2.62 0.92
N ASP A 400 -9.15 -2.27 1.84
CA ASP A 400 -9.19 -2.69 3.24
C ASP A 400 -10.55 -2.39 3.88
N GLU A 401 -11.00 -1.13 3.84
CA GLU A 401 -12.29 -0.76 4.45
C GLU A 401 -13.46 -1.52 3.81
N ALA A 402 -13.41 -1.78 2.50
CA ALA A 402 -14.47 -2.52 1.81
C ALA A 402 -14.48 -4.02 2.16
N VAL A 403 -13.32 -4.63 2.40
CA VAL A 403 -13.17 -6.01 2.89
C VAL A 403 -13.61 -6.09 4.35
N ARG A 404 -13.11 -5.19 5.21
CA ARG A 404 -13.41 -5.18 6.65
C ARG A 404 -14.87 -4.86 6.98
N SER A 405 -15.52 -4.01 6.19
CA SER A 405 -16.97 -3.78 6.28
C SER A 405 -17.82 -4.90 5.64
N GLY A 406 -17.20 -5.97 5.12
CA GLY A 406 -17.89 -7.13 4.55
C GLY A 406 -18.59 -6.88 3.23
N LYS A 407 -18.28 -5.77 2.54
CA LYS A 407 -18.80 -5.45 1.19
C LYS A 407 -18.09 -6.32 0.15
N VAL A 408 -16.75 -6.30 0.16
CA VAL A 408 -15.90 -7.21 -0.60
C VAL A 408 -15.80 -8.55 0.16
N LYS A 409 -15.82 -9.65 -0.58
CA LYS A 409 -15.80 -11.03 -0.06
C LYS A 409 -14.97 -11.91 -0.98
N SER A 410 -14.48 -13.03 -0.47
CA SER A 410 -13.78 -14.03 -1.28
C SER A 410 -14.66 -14.47 -2.47
N GLY A 411 -14.04 -14.58 -3.65
CA GLY A 411 -14.70 -14.84 -4.94
C GLY A 411 -15.19 -13.59 -5.69
N HIS A 412 -15.31 -12.41 -5.05
CA HIS A 412 -15.75 -11.20 -5.75
C HIS A 412 -14.71 -10.71 -6.78
N MET A 413 -15.19 -10.28 -7.96
CA MET A 413 -14.36 -9.69 -9.01
C MET A 413 -14.29 -8.16 -8.87
N ILE A 414 -13.07 -7.64 -8.79
CA ILE A 414 -12.75 -6.23 -8.63
C ILE A 414 -12.04 -5.71 -9.89
N ALA A 415 -12.60 -4.68 -10.52
CA ALA A 415 -11.89 -3.87 -11.50
C ALA A 415 -11.18 -2.72 -10.79
N ALA A 416 -9.86 -2.88 -10.56
CA ALA A 416 -9.02 -1.87 -9.95
C ALA A 416 -8.37 -0.99 -11.03
N ALA A 417 -8.27 0.33 -10.83
CA ALA A 417 -7.51 1.20 -11.72
C ALA A 417 -6.86 2.41 -11.02
N GLY A 418 -5.61 2.68 -11.37
CA GLY A 418 -4.78 3.75 -10.84
C GLY A 418 -4.32 4.71 -11.93
N PHE A 419 -4.20 5.99 -11.62
CA PHE A 419 -3.83 7.04 -12.57
C PHE A 419 -3.22 8.23 -11.82
N GLY A 420 -2.10 8.78 -12.30
CA GLY A 420 -1.36 9.82 -11.58
C GLY A 420 -0.34 10.58 -12.44
N ALA A 421 0.57 11.30 -11.79
CA ALA A 421 1.62 12.10 -12.43
C ALA A 421 2.49 11.26 -13.39
N GLY A 422 3.04 11.92 -14.41
CA GLY A 422 3.76 11.26 -15.50
C GLY A 422 3.36 11.77 -16.89
N LEU A 423 2.12 11.59 -17.37
CA LEU A 423 1.02 10.88 -16.72
C LEU A 423 1.19 9.36 -16.80
N THR A 424 0.85 8.66 -15.73
CA THR A 424 0.87 7.19 -15.63
C THR A 424 -0.53 6.68 -15.34
N TRP A 425 -0.90 5.54 -15.91
CA TRP A 425 -2.19 4.90 -15.60
C TRP A 425 -2.20 3.40 -15.88
N GLY A 426 -3.20 2.73 -15.35
CA GLY A 426 -3.50 1.35 -15.70
C GLY A 426 -4.69 0.78 -14.95
N SER A 427 -4.95 -0.49 -15.21
CA SER A 427 -6.02 -1.28 -14.59
C SER A 427 -5.59 -2.73 -14.35
N ALA A 428 -6.25 -3.38 -13.39
CA ALA A 428 -6.09 -4.78 -13.03
C ALA A 428 -7.46 -5.38 -12.71
N ILE A 429 -7.76 -6.56 -13.26
CA ILE A 429 -8.95 -7.34 -12.96
C ILE A 429 -8.56 -8.43 -11.97
N VAL A 430 -9.01 -8.28 -10.73
CA VAL A 430 -8.56 -9.07 -9.58
C VAL A 430 -9.73 -9.82 -8.97
N ARG A 431 -9.54 -11.10 -8.63
CA ARG A 431 -10.46 -11.83 -7.75
C ARG A 431 -9.97 -11.69 -6.31
N TRP A 432 -10.83 -11.24 -5.41
CA TRP A 432 -10.51 -11.27 -3.98
C TRP A 432 -10.59 -12.72 -3.47
N GLY A 433 -9.60 -13.14 -2.68
CA GLY A 433 -9.46 -14.51 -2.16
C GLY A 433 -9.45 -14.53 -0.64
#